data_AF-A0A6A4AQK1-F1
#
_entry.id   AF-A0A6A4AQK1-F1
#
_cell.length_a   1.000
_cell.length_b   1.000
_cell.length_c   1.000
_cell.angle_alpha   90.00
_cell.angle_beta   90.00
_cell.angle_gamma   90.00
#
_symmetry.space_group_name_H-M   'P 1'
#
loop_
_entity.id
_entity.type
_entity.pdbx_description
1 polymer ?
#
loop_
_entity_poly.entity_id
_entity_poly.type
_entity_poly.pdbx_seq_one_letter_code
_entity_poly.pdbx_strand_id
1 'polypeptide(L)'
;MARRRDVDAGDIALVEGELDTNDLEAAGCVVCALGARRPHLPIAPQVQLPASGAHVPSVTALVADAHTLQRENQELRAQYELVSAHNAGLAAHASVLHD
;
A
#
# COMPACT_ATOMS: atom_id res chain seq x y z
N MET A 1 -1.39 39.06 -13.19
CA MET A 1 -1.74 37.93 -12.30
C MET A 1 -2.78 38.43 -11.30
N ALA A 2 -4.01 37.91 -11.35
CA ALA A 2 -5.06 38.29 -10.40
C ALA A 2 -4.81 37.58 -9.06
N ARG A 3 -4.60 38.35 -7.98
CA ARG A 3 -4.49 37.80 -6.63
C ARG A 3 -5.85 37.23 -6.24
N ARG A 4 -5.92 35.93 -5.93
CA ARG A 4 -7.09 35.36 -5.25
C ARG A 4 -7.14 35.98 -3.86
N ARG A 5 -8.29 36.58 -3.51
CA ARG A 5 -8.57 36.97 -2.14
C ARG A 5 -9.17 35.74 -1.48
N ASP A 6 -8.45 35.18 -0.53
CA ASP A 6 -9.00 34.20 0.38
C ASP A 6 -10.02 34.94 1.26
N VAL A 7 -11.26 34.49 1.25
CA VAL A 7 -12.33 35.03 2.09
C VAL A 7 -12.06 34.50 3.50
N ASP A 8 -11.77 35.40 4.44
CA ASP A 8 -11.58 35.01 5.83
C ASP A 8 -12.93 34.63 6.44
N ALA A 9 -12.96 33.63 7.31
CA ALA A 9 -14.20 33.22 7.98
C ALA A 9 -14.78 34.37 8.83
N GLY A 10 -13.93 35.32 9.26
CA GLY A 10 -14.33 36.54 9.96
C GLY A 10 -15.04 37.59 9.10
N ASP A 11 -14.95 37.50 7.77
CA ASP A 11 -15.69 38.39 6.84
C ASP A 11 -17.15 37.95 6.65
N ILE A 12 -17.52 36.77 7.17
CA ILE A 12 -18.87 36.22 7.12
C ILE A 12 -19.59 36.64 8.40
N ALA A 13 -20.33 37.74 8.34
CA ALA A 13 -21.21 38.14 9.43
C ALA A 13 -22.29 37.06 9.64
N LEU A 14 -22.19 36.31 10.73
CA LEU A 14 -23.25 35.41 11.18
C LEU A 14 -24.36 36.28 11.76
N VAL A 15 -25.40 36.51 10.97
CA VAL A 15 -26.64 37.10 11.48
C VAL A 15 -27.31 36.06 12.37
N GLU A 16 -27.36 36.32 13.68
CA GLU A 16 -28.09 35.53 14.67
C GLU A 16 -29.62 35.70 14.51
N GLY A 17 -30.13 35.40 13.32
CA GLY A 17 -31.54 35.14 13.10
C GLY A 17 -31.77 33.64 13.19
N GLU A 18 -32.80 33.22 13.92
CA GLU A 18 -33.32 31.86 13.82
C GLU A 18 -33.67 31.62 12.35
N LEU A 19 -32.89 30.75 11.70
CA LEU A 19 -33.16 30.37 10.32
C LEU A 19 -34.48 29.61 10.36
N ASP A 20 -35.50 30.14 9.68
CA ASP A 20 -36.77 29.44 9.51
C ASP A 20 -36.53 28.18 8.65
N THR A 21 -36.17 27.08 9.31
CA THR A 21 -35.93 25.79 8.68
C THR A 21 -37.23 25.04 8.44
N ASN A 22 -38.39 25.60 8.82
CA ASN A 22 -39.68 24.93 8.71
C ASN A 22 -40.05 24.67 7.24
N ASP A 23 -39.67 25.58 6.33
CA ASP A 23 -39.80 25.38 4.87
C ASP A 23 -38.91 24.23 4.35
N LEU A 24 -37.74 24.03 4.97
CA LEU A 24 -36.77 23.00 4.57
C LEU A 24 -37.15 21.61 5.08
N GLU A 25 -37.72 21.53 6.28
CA GLU A 25 -38.27 20.30 6.86
C GLU A 25 -39.57 19.88 6.15
N ALA A 26 -40.42 20.83 5.77
CA ALA A 26 -41.68 20.56 5.07
C ALA A 26 -41.48 20.13 3.60
N ALA A 27 -40.44 20.61 2.92
CA ALA A 27 -40.23 20.34 1.50
C ALA A 27 -39.65 18.95 1.18
N GLY A 28 -39.08 18.25 2.16
CA GLY A 28 -38.37 17.00 1.93
C GLY A 28 -37.22 17.11 0.92
N CYS A 29 -36.47 16.04 0.74
CA CYS A 29 -35.42 16.00 -0.29
C CYS A 29 -36.05 15.82 -1.67
N VAL A 30 -36.27 16.91 -2.41
CA VAL A 30 -36.82 16.89 -3.79
C VAL A 30 -36.04 15.93 -4.70
N VAL A 31 -34.71 15.90 -4.56
CA VAL A 31 -33.82 14.99 -5.29
C VAL A 31 -34.14 13.52 -4.98
N CYS A 32 -34.43 13.22 -3.72
CA CYS A 32 -34.79 11.88 -3.26
C CYS A 32 -36.21 11.49 -3.71
N ALA A 33 -37.15 12.45 -3.75
CA ALA A 33 -38.51 12.27 -4.28
C ALA A 33 -38.53 11.99 -5.80
N LEU A 34 -37.55 12.54 -6.53
CA LEU A 34 -37.30 12.23 -7.94
C LEU A 34 -36.64 10.85 -8.16
N GLY A 35 -36.49 10.04 -7.12
CA GLY A 35 -35.91 8.71 -7.18
C GLY A 35 -34.39 8.69 -7.33
N ALA A 36 -33.72 9.84 -7.18
CA ALA A 36 -32.26 9.88 -7.20
C ALA A 36 -31.73 9.19 -5.93
N ARG A 37 -30.98 8.12 -6.13
CA ARG A 37 -30.32 7.40 -5.04
C ARG A 37 -29.02 8.09 -4.68
N ARG A 38 -28.67 8.06 -3.38
CA ARG A 38 -27.34 8.46 -2.93
C ARG A 38 -26.30 7.64 -3.69
N PRO A 39 -25.32 8.26 -4.36
CA PRO A 39 -24.19 7.53 -4.93
C PRO A 39 -23.56 6.69 -3.83
N HIS A 40 -23.53 5.38 -4.01
CA HIS A 40 -22.84 4.50 -3.08
C HIS A 40 -21.35 4.62 -3.38
N LEU A 41 -20.57 5.07 -2.42
CA LEU A 41 -19.11 5.01 -2.51
C LEU A 41 -18.72 3.52 -2.58
N PRO A 42 -17.90 3.07 -3.55
CA PRO A 42 -17.44 1.69 -3.55
C PRO A 42 -16.84 1.35 -2.18
N ILE A 43 -17.08 0.12 -1.71
CA ILE A 43 -16.51 -0.36 -0.45
C ILE A 43 -15.01 -0.11 -0.52
N ALA A 44 -14.49 0.66 0.44
CA ALA A 44 -13.06 0.96 0.49
C ALA A 44 -12.29 -0.37 0.46
N PRO A 45 -11.27 -0.51 -0.41
CA PRO A 45 -10.44 -1.70 -0.40
C PRO A 45 -9.90 -1.90 1.01
N GLN A 46 -10.11 -3.09 1.57
CA GLN A 46 -9.61 -3.42 2.90
C GLN A 46 -8.09 -3.59 2.82
N VAL A 47 -7.37 -2.48 2.99
CA VAL A 47 -5.92 -2.48 3.09
C VAL A 47 -5.56 -2.65 4.56
N GLN A 48 -4.77 -3.68 4.87
CA GLN A 48 -4.17 -3.83 6.19
C GLN A 48 -3.07 -2.79 6.33
N LEU A 49 -3.35 -1.74 7.10
CA LEU A 49 -2.35 -0.74 7.45
C LEU A 49 -1.51 -1.27 8.62
N PRO A 50 -0.18 -1.06 8.59
CA PRO A 50 0.66 -1.32 9.75
C PRO A 50 0.16 -0.57 10.98
N ALA A 51 0.37 -1.16 12.16
CA ALA A 51 0.06 -0.48 13.41
C ALA A 51 0.78 0.87 13.49
N SER A 52 0.19 1.84 14.19
CA SER A 52 0.83 3.15 14.38
C SER A 52 2.22 2.99 15.00
N GLY A 53 3.23 3.58 14.38
CA GLY A 53 4.63 3.46 14.81
C GLY A 53 5.35 2.19 14.33
N ALA A 54 4.69 1.29 13.60
CA ALA A 54 5.35 0.15 12.99
C ALA A 54 6.37 0.61 11.95
N HIS A 55 7.59 0.08 12.04
CA HIS A 55 8.62 0.34 11.04
C HIS A 55 8.24 -0.35 9.73
N VAL A 56 8.13 0.43 8.67
CA VAL A 56 7.95 -0.07 7.30
C VAL A 56 9.26 0.18 6.55
N PRO A 57 9.96 -0.89 6.09
CA PRO A 57 11.17 -0.72 5.30
C PRO A 57 10.90 0.16 4.08
N SER A 58 11.83 1.07 3.79
CA SER A 58 11.75 1.81 2.54
C SER A 58 11.96 0.85 1.36
N VAL A 59 11.41 1.19 0.20
CA VAL A 59 11.64 0.42 -1.04
C VAL A 59 13.14 0.29 -1.31
N THR A 60 13.91 1.34 -1.07
CA THR A 60 15.38 1.32 -1.22
C THR A 60 16.06 0.33 -0.29
N ALA A 61 15.62 0.23 0.97
CA ALA A 61 16.14 -0.76 1.91
C ALA A 61 15.82 -2.18 1.44
N LEU A 62 14.58 -2.42 1.01
CA LEU A 62 14.17 -3.73 0.50
C LEU A 62 14.95 -4.16 -0.76
N VAL A 63 15.23 -3.21 -1.66
CA VAL A 63 16.05 -3.47 -2.86
C VAL A 63 17.50 -3.79 -2.49
N ALA A 64 18.07 -3.07 -1.51
CA ALA A 64 19.42 -3.35 -1.03
C ALA A 64 19.52 -4.75 -0.41
N ASP A 65 18.54 -5.14 0.41
CA ASP A 65 18.47 -6.47 1.03
C ASP A 65 18.33 -7.57 -0.04
N ALA A 66 17.47 -7.35 -1.04
CA ALA A 66 17.30 -8.27 -2.16
C ALA A 66 18.60 -8.49 -2.95
N HIS A 67 19.37 -7.41 -3.20
CA HIS A 67 20.67 -7.53 -3.85
C HIS A 67 21.72 -8.26 -3.00
N THR A 68 21.69 -8.08 -1.69
CA THR A 68 22.57 -8.82 -0.76
C THR A 68 22.24 -10.30 -0.78
N LEU A 69 20.96 -10.66 -0.61
CA LEU A 69 20.50 -12.05 -0.69
C LEU A 69 20.83 -12.70 -2.04
N GLN A 70 20.71 -11.93 -3.14
CA GLN A 70 21.06 -12.43 -4.46
C GLN A 70 22.53 -12.82 -4.56
N ARG A 71 23.45 -11.99 -4.03
CA ARG A 71 24.89 -12.30 -4.03
C ARG A 71 25.20 -13.54 -3.19
N GLU A 72 24.65 -13.61 -1.99
CA GLU A 72 24.83 -14.77 -1.10
C GLU A 72 24.33 -16.06 -1.77
N ASN A 73 23.16 -16.01 -2.43
CA ASN A 73 22.63 -17.18 -3.11
C ASN A 73 23.51 -17.63 -4.28
N GLN A 74 24.11 -16.69 -5.01
CA GLN A 74 25.05 -16.99 -6.08
C GLN A 74 26.32 -17.66 -5.53
N GLU A 75 26.86 -17.16 -4.43
CA GLU A 75 28.01 -17.77 -3.76
C GLU A 75 27.71 -19.19 -3.28
N LEU A 76 26.59 -19.39 -2.59
CA LEU A 76 26.16 -20.71 -2.14
C LEU A 76 25.99 -21.70 -3.29
N ARG A 77 25.45 -21.25 -4.44
CA ARG A 77 25.32 -22.12 -5.63
C ARG A 77 26.67 -22.56 -6.17
N ALA A 78 27.63 -21.64 -6.29
CA ALA A 78 28.97 -21.96 -6.75
C ALA A 78 29.67 -22.97 -5.81
N GLN A 79 29.53 -22.78 -4.50
CA GLN A 79 30.07 -23.72 -3.51
C GLN A 79 29.42 -25.10 -3.63
N TYR A 80 28.09 -25.14 -3.77
CA TYR A 80 27.35 -26.39 -3.93
C TYR A 80 27.77 -27.14 -5.20
N GLU A 81 27.94 -26.45 -6.33
CA GLU A 81 28.39 -27.05 -7.59
C GLU A 81 29.76 -27.70 -7.44
N LEU A 82 30.70 -27.03 -6.77
CA LEU A 82 32.03 -27.57 -6.50
C LEU A 82 31.98 -28.85 -5.65
N VAL A 83 31.24 -28.80 -4.54
CA VAL A 83 31.09 -29.96 -3.64
C VAL A 83 30.37 -31.12 -4.34
N SER A 84 29.35 -30.82 -5.13
CA SER A 84 28.61 -31.80 -5.93
C SER A 84 29.53 -32.51 -6.91
N ALA A 85 30.32 -31.77 -7.69
CA ALA A 85 31.28 -32.33 -8.64
C ALA A 85 32.35 -33.18 -7.94
N HIS A 86 32.87 -32.71 -6.81
CA HIS A 86 33.85 -33.45 -6.01
C HIS A 86 33.28 -34.79 -5.52
N ASN A 87 32.09 -34.77 -4.94
CA ASN A 87 31.42 -35.97 -4.44
C ASN A 87 31.09 -36.96 -5.56
N ALA A 88 30.67 -36.48 -6.73
CA ALA A 88 30.46 -37.32 -7.90
C ALA A 88 31.77 -37.99 -8.36
N GLY A 89 32.88 -37.26 -8.36
CA GLY A 89 34.20 -37.82 -8.67
C GLY A 89 34.65 -38.88 -7.67
N LEU A 90 34.45 -38.64 -6.37
CA LEU A 90 34.73 -39.64 -5.33
C LEU A 90 33.88 -40.89 -5.50
N ALA A 91 32.58 -40.74 -5.79
CA ALA A 91 31.68 -41.87 -6.02
C ALA A 91 32.10 -42.70 -7.25
N ALA A 92 32.49 -42.04 -8.35
CA ALA A 92 32.99 -42.72 -9.55
C ALA A 92 34.30 -43.49 -9.26
N HIS A 93 35.24 -42.89 -8.53
CA HIS A 93 36.48 -43.56 -8.14
C HIS A 93 36.24 -44.76 -7.21
N ALA A 94 35.31 -44.62 -6.26
CA ALA A 94 34.92 -45.71 -5.37
C ALA A 94 34.31 -46.87 -6.16
N SER A 95 33.46 -46.59 -7.17
CA SER A 95 32.89 -47.64 -8.04
C SER A 95 33.97 -48.46 -8.73
N VAL A 96 34.97 -47.80 -9.34
CA VAL A 96 36.07 -48.49 -10.05
C VAL A 96 36.93 -49.36 -9.12
N LEU A 97 37.07 -48.99 -7.85
CA LEU A 97 37.83 -49.78 -6.87
C LEU A 97 37.09 -51.02 -6.35
N HIS A 98 35.77 -51.05 -6.48
CA HIS A 98 34.92 -52.11 -5.92
C HIS A 98 34.29 -53.02 -7.00
N ASP A 99 34.50 -52.71 -8.29
CA ASP A 99 34.27 -53.60 -9.44
C ASP A 99 35.48 -54.50 -9.69
#